data_AF-A0A5E9G3Z8-F1
#
_entry.id   AF-A0A5E9G3Z8-F1
#
_cell.length_a   1.000
_cell.length_b   1.000
_cell.length_c   1.000
_cell.angle_alpha   90.00
_cell.angle_beta   90.00
_cell.angle_gamma   90.00
#
_symmetry.space_group_name_H-M   'P 1'
#
loop_
_entity.id
_entity.type
_entity.pdbx_description
1 polymer ?
#
loop_
_entity_poly.entity_id
_entity_poly.type
_entity_poly.pdbx_seq_one_letter_code
_entity_poly.pdbx_strand_id
1 'polypeptide(L)'
;MSKYEYIDSQKSDPANQNSVVKMCLWLAVSTSGFYHWAMRPQSATAARREALIARIQYFFEESDGTYGYRRIHADLGAEQTECSPELVR
;
A
#
# COMPACT_ATOMS: atom_id res chain seq x y z
N MET A 1 -7.72 -10.73 -3.71
CA MET A 1 -8.33 -9.85 -2.70
C MET A 1 -8.89 -10.70 -1.57
N SER A 2 -8.49 -10.39 -0.34
CA SER A 2 -9.07 -10.92 0.90
C SER A 2 -10.52 -10.44 1.06
N LYS A 3 -11.35 -11.20 1.80
CA LYS A 3 -12.71 -10.78 2.17
C LYS A 3 -12.71 -9.43 2.89
N TYR A 4 -11.71 -9.15 3.72
CA TYR A 4 -11.60 -7.88 4.44
C TYR A 4 -11.20 -6.72 3.53
N GLU A 5 -10.33 -6.94 2.55
CA GLU A 5 -9.96 -5.93 1.55
C GLU A 5 -11.17 -5.51 0.70
N TYR A 6 -12.02 -6.47 0.33
CA TYR A 6 -13.27 -6.17 -0.38
C TYR A 6 -14.22 -5.32 0.48
N ILE A 7 -14.38 -5.64 1.77
CA ILE A 7 -15.23 -4.85 2.67
C ILE A 7 -14.69 -3.43 2.82
N ASP A 8 -13.37 -3.27 2.88
CA ASP A 8 -12.72 -1.96 3.00
C ASP A 8 -12.79 -1.11 1.73
N SER A 9 -12.63 -1.74 0.56
CA SER A 9 -12.83 -1.06 -0.73
C SER A 9 -14.27 -0.59 -0.87
N GLN A 10 -15.22 -1.44 -0.49
CA GLN A 10 -16.65 -1.14 -0.53
C GLN A 10 -17.06 -0.08 0.48
N LYS A 11 -16.45 -0.06 1.67
CA LYS A 11 -16.63 1.00 2.67
C LYS A 11 -16.14 2.36 2.16
N SER A 12 -15.13 2.37 1.28
CA SER A 12 -14.52 3.59 0.74
C SER A 12 -15.23 4.11 -0.52
N ASP A 13 -16.09 3.32 -1.14
CA ASP A 13 -16.88 3.69 -2.32
C ASP A 13 -18.07 4.61 -1.91
N PRO A 14 -18.13 5.87 -2.42
CA PRO A 14 -19.23 6.80 -2.12
C PRO A 14 -20.62 6.31 -2.57
N ALA A 15 -20.69 5.40 -3.54
CA ALA A 15 -21.95 4.83 -4.02
C ALA A 15 -22.49 3.74 -3.09
N ASN A 16 -21.68 3.23 -2.16
CA ASN A 16 -22.06 2.14 -1.28
C ASN A 16 -22.74 2.65 -0.01
N GLN A 17 -24.00 2.24 0.20
CA GLN A 17 -24.81 2.61 1.36
C GLN A 17 -24.87 1.50 2.43
N ASN A 18 -24.16 0.38 2.21
CA ASN A 18 -24.22 -0.77 3.09
C ASN A 18 -23.27 -0.60 4.28
N SER A 19 -23.73 -0.95 5.48
CA SER A 19 -22.87 -0.96 6.65
C SER A 19 -21.88 -2.11 6.61
N VAL A 20 -20.71 -1.91 7.21
CA VAL A 20 -19.68 -2.95 7.40
C VAL A 20 -20.24 -4.23 8.01
N VAL A 21 -21.18 -4.09 8.95
CA VAL A 21 -21.84 -5.24 9.61
C VAL A 21 -22.60 -6.10 8.61
N LYS A 22 -23.37 -5.48 7.70
CA LYS A 22 -24.11 -6.21 6.65
C LYS A 22 -23.15 -6.93 5.70
N MET A 23 -22.07 -6.26 5.29
CA MET A 23 -21.06 -6.86 4.41
C MET A 23 -20.32 -8.02 5.08
N CYS A 24 -19.99 -7.89 6.38
CA CYS A 24 -19.40 -8.97 7.16
C CYS A 24 -20.33 -10.20 7.23
N LEU A 25 -21.63 -9.96 7.43
CA LEU A 25 -22.65 -11.01 7.46
C LEU A 25 -22.73 -11.75 6.12
N TRP A 26 -22.80 -11.02 5.00
CA TRP A 26 -22.87 -11.62 3.66
C TRP A 26 -21.64 -12.47 3.31
N LEU A 27 -20.47 -12.07 3.79
CA LEU A 27 -19.21 -12.76 3.53
C LEU A 27 -18.86 -13.83 4.59
N ALA A 28 -19.74 -14.03 5.57
CA ALA A 28 -19.56 -14.94 6.70
C ALA A 28 -18.22 -14.70 7.43
N VAL A 29 -17.92 -13.44 7.74
CA VAL A 29 -16.75 -13.03 8.54
C VAL A 29 -17.20 -12.26 9.79
N SER A 30 -16.38 -12.28 10.83
CA SER A 30 -16.67 -11.51 12.05
C SER A 30 -16.39 -10.02 11.85
N THR A 31 -17.32 -9.18 12.30
CA THR A 31 -17.14 -7.71 12.31
C THR A 31 -15.98 -7.30 13.20
N SER A 32 -15.80 -7.96 14.35
CA SER A 32 -14.64 -7.74 15.23
C SER A 32 -13.32 -8.10 14.54
N GLY A 33 -13.29 -9.18 13.74
CA GLY A 33 -12.14 -9.57 12.94
C GLY A 33 -11.82 -8.54 11.84
N PHE A 34 -12.85 -7.96 11.21
CA PHE A 34 -12.67 -6.87 10.25
C PHE A 34 -12.03 -5.65 10.90
N TYR A 35 -12.57 -5.15 12.02
CA TYR A 35 -11.99 -3.97 12.68
C TYR A 35 -10.61 -4.26 13.26
N HIS A 36 -10.37 -5.47 13.78
CA HIS A 36 -9.05 -5.87 14.24
C HIS A 36 -8.03 -5.94 13.08
N TRP A 37 -8.46 -6.35 11.88
CA TRP A 37 -7.65 -6.29 10.66
C TRP A 37 -7.41 -4.85 10.19
N ALA A 38 -8.46 -4.01 10.17
CA ALA A 38 -8.40 -2.63 9.69
C ALA A 38 -7.61 -1.70 10.63
N MET A 39 -7.62 -1.99 11.93
CA MET A 39 -6.87 -1.25 12.95
C MET A 39 -5.41 -1.70 13.03
N ARG A 40 -4.98 -2.75 12.31
CA ARG A 40 -3.58 -3.17 12.35
C ARG A 40 -2.72 -2.00 11.92
N PRO A 41 -1.82 -1.50 12.79
CA PRO A 41 -0.88 -0.49 12.37
C PRO A 41 -0.08 -1.06 11.21
N GLN A 42 0.15 -0.25 10.17
CA GLN A 42 1.15 -0.59 9.18
C GLN A 42 2.43 -0.96 9.92
N SER A 43 3.01 -2.12 9.61
CA SER A 43 4.29 -2.48 10.20
C SER A 43 5.31 -1.42 9.79
N ALA A 44 6.33 -1.19 10.62
CA ALA A 44 7.42 -0.27 10.29
C ALA A 44 8.03 -0.60 8.91
N THR A 45 8.05 -1.88 8.53
CA THR A 45 8.48 -2.35 7.22
C THR A 45 7.53 -1.93 6.09
N ALA A 46 6.21 -2.01 6.29
CA ALA A 46 5.21 -1.61 5.30
C ALA A 46 5.27 -0.09 5.05
N ALA A 47 5.33 0.71 6.12
CA ALA A 47 5.47 2.16 6.02
C ALA A 47 6.79 2.56 5.32
N ARG A 48 7.91 1.90 5.66
CA ARG A 48 9.19 2.11 4.95
C ARG A 48 9.09 1.76 3.47
N ARG A 49 8.36 0.69 3.13
CA ARG A 49 8.16 0.28 1.73
C ARG A 49 7.30 1.28 0.96
N GLU A 50 6.24 1.80 1.56
CA GLU A 50 5.42 2.84 0.93
C GLU A 50 6.21 4.12 0.68
N ALA A 51 7.00 4.58 1.66
CA ALA A 51 7.89 5.72 1.50
C ALA A 51 8.91 5.49 0.36
N LEU A 52 9.47 4.28 0.27
CA LEU A 52 10.40 3.92 -0.80
C LEU A 52 9.70 3.91 -2.17
N ILE A 53 8.49 3.35 -2.28
CA ILE A 53 7.72 3.32 -3.54
C ILE A 53 7.42 4.74 -4.01
N ALA A 54 6.95 5.62 -3.11
CA ALA A 54 6.68 7.01 -3.45
C ALA A 54 7.94 7.71 -3.98
N ARG A 55 9.11 7.41 -3.42
CA ARG A 55 10.37 8.00 -3.87
C ARG A 55 10.87 7.45 -5.20
N ILE A 56 10.69 6.14 -5.42
CA ILE A 56 10.97 5.50 -6.72
C ILE A 56 10.10 6.14 -7.81
N GLN A 57 8.81 6.33 -7.55
CA GLN A 57 7.89 6.98 -8.49
C GLN A 57 8.33 8.40 -8.81
N TYR A 58 8.71 9.18 -7.79
CA TYR A 58 9.23 10.52 -8.00
C TYR A 58 10.44 10.56 -8.94
N PHE A 59 11.47 9.74 -8.70
CA PHE A 59 12.65 9.71 -9.57
C PHE A 59 12.36 9.15 -10.96
N PHE A 60 11.42 8.21 -11.06
CA PHE A 60 10.99 7.69 -12.34
C PHE A 60 10.29 8.79 -13.17
N GLU A 61 9.37 9.53 -12.58
CA GLU A 61 8.67 10.66 -13.20
C GLU A 61 9.61 11.81 -13.57
N GLU A 62 10.51 12.21 -12.67
CA GLU A 62 11.52 13.25 -12.93
C GLU A 62 12.45 12.88 -14.11
N SER A 63 12.67 11.58 -14.34
CA SER A 63 13.48 11.08 -15.46
C SER A 63 12.69 10.84 -16.76
N ASP A 64 11.42 11.27 -16.81
CA ASP A 64 10.48 10.97 -17.91
C ASP A 64 10.36 9.46 -18.20
N GLY A 65 10.53 8.62 -17.17
CA GLY A 65 10.53 7.16 -17.28
C GLY A 65 11.74 6.57 -18.03
N THR A 66 12.76 7.37 -18.30
CA THR A 66 13.98 6.93 -19.02
C THR A 66 14.90 6.13 -18.10
N TYR A 67 14.83 6.38 -16.78
CA TYR A 67 15.73 5.72 -15.83
C TYR A 67 15.22 4.34 -15.46
N GLY A 68 16.07 3.33 -15.72
CA GLY A 68 15.88 1.99 -15.17
C GLY A 68 16.24 1.93 -13.68
N TYR A 69 15.82 0.85 -13.02
CA TYR A 69 15.96 0.64 -11.56
C TYR A 69 17.36 0.89 -10.98
N ARG A 70 18.43 0.66 -11.75
CA ARG A 70 19.81 0.93 -11.31
C ARG A 70 20.13 2.43 -11.14
N ARG A 71 19.58 3.28 -12.01
CA ARG A 71 19.78 4.73 -11.92
C ARG A 71 18.95 5.31 -10.78
N ILE A 72 17.70 4.87 -10.66
CA ILE A 72 16.82 5.22 -9.53
C ILE A 72 17.46 4.80 -8.20
N HIS A 73 18.07 3.61 -8.13
CA HIS A 73 18.81 3.17 -6.94
C HIS A 73 20.00 4.08 -6.60
N ALA A 74 20.73 4.56 -7.60
CA ALA A 74 21.82 5.51 -7.40
C ALA A 74 21.31 6.87 -6.88
N ASP A 75 20.19 7.36 -7.41
CA ASP A 75 19.57 8.63 -6.98
C ASP A 75 19.03 8.52 -5.54
N LEU A 76 18.41 7.39 -5.18
CA LEU A 76 18.01 7.08 -3.80
C LEU A 76 19.21 7.02 -2.85
N GLY A 77 20.33 6.45 -3.29
CA GLY A 77 21.58 6.42 -2.53
C GLY A 77 22.20 7.80 -2.32
N ALA A 78 22.11 8.69 -3.32
CA ALA A 78 22.57 10.08 -3.21
C ALA A 78 21.77 10.87 -2.16
N GLU A 79 20.50 10.52 -1.97
CA GLU A 79 19.63 11.08 -0.94
C GLU A 79 19.73 10.35 0.42
N GLN A 80 20.73 9.49 0.62
CA GLN A 80 20.92 8.72 1.85
C GLN A 80 19.76 7.77 2.20
N THR A 81 18.91 7.44 1.22
CA THR A 81 17.87 6.42 1.39
C THR A 81 18.48 5.04 1.18
N GLU A 82 18.87 4.39 2.29
CA GLU A 82 19.40 3.03 2.23
C GLU A 82 18.33 2.05 1.75
N CYS A 83 18.49 1.57 0.52
CA CYS A 83 17.70 0.49 -0.07
C CYS A 83 18.63 -0.46 -0.83
N SER A 84 18.29 -1.75 -0.84
CA SER A 84 18.98 -2.73 -1.69
C SER A 84 18.44 -2.64 -3.12
N PRO A 85 19.24 -2.93 -4.16
CA PRO A 85 18.78 -2.87 -5.57
C PRO A 85 17.57 -3.77 -5.86
N GLU A 86 17.43 -4.87 -5.12
CA GLU A 86 16.30 -5.81 -5.25
C GLU A 86 14.97 -5.22 -4.72
N LEU A 87 15.02 -4.22 -3.84
CA LEU A 87 13.83 -3.54 -3.31
C LEU A 87 13.25 -2.51 -4.30
N VAL A 88 14.03 -2.16 -5.33
CA VAL A 88 13.65 -1.17 -6.37
C VAL A 88 13.08 -1.86 -7.62
N ARG A 89 13.28 -3.18 -7.77
CA ARG A 89 12.70 -3.99 -8.87
C ARG A 89 11.24 -4.32 -8.59
#